data_AF-A0A6F8X999-F1
#
_entry.id   AF-A0A6F8X999-F1
#
_cell.length_a   1.000
_cell.length_b   1.000
_cell.length_c   1.000
_cell.angle_alpha   90.00
_cell.angle_beta   90.00
_cell.angle_gamma   90.00
#
_symmetry.space_group_name_H-M   'P 1'
#
loop_
_entity.id
_entity.type
_entity.pdbx_description
1 polymer ?
#
loop_
_entity_poly.entity_id
_entity_poly.type
_entity_poly.pdbx_seq_one_letter_code
_entity_poly.pdbx_strand_id
1 'polypeptide(L)'
;MLSTASANDPIVVSSKIDTEGSVLGELIIQTLERNGIPTEDRLQLGGSCVVRSALQAGEVDLYPEYTGNGAFFFDMTDSPVWNSAENVVNRRLALAIV
;
A
#
# COMPACT_ATOMS: atom_id res chain seq x y z
N MET A 1 17.72 -13.06 -12.81
CA MET A 1 18.75 -12.28 -12.08
C MET A 1 18.12 -11.84 -10.78
N LEU A 2 18.70 -12.16 -9.63
CA LEU A 2 18.24 -11.69 -8.32
C LEU A 2 18.85 -10.30 -8.09
N SER A 3 18.02 -9.27 -8.00
CA SER A 3 18.46 -7.92 -7.64
C SER A 3 18.81 -7.89 -6.17
N THR A 4 20.02 -7.45 -5.83
CA THR A 4 20.44 -7.23 -4.44
C THR A 4 19.91 -5.87 -4.00
N ALA A 5 18.86 -5.85 -3.16
CA ALA A 5 18.38 -4.62 -2.55
C ALA A 5 19.47 -4.02 -1.64
N SER A 6 19.86 -2.78 -1.89
CA SER A 6 20.74 -2.02 -1.01
C SER A 6 19.90 -1.32 0.05
N ALA A 7 20.41 -1.19 1.28
CA ALA A 7 19.74 -0.45 2.35
C ALA A 7 19.52 1.06 2.04
N ASN A 8 20.00 1.52 0.88
CA ASN A 8 19.96 2.90 0.42
C ASN A 8 19.09 3.09 -0.84
N ASP A 9 18.43 2.04 -1.33
CA ASP A 9 17.52 2.17 -2.46
C ASP A 9 16.27 2.97 -2.01
N PRO A 10 15.77 3.91 -2.83
CA PRO A 10 14.58 4.68 -2.49
C PRO A 10 13.36 3.78 -2.34
N ILE A 11 12.51 4.07 -1.35
CA ILE A 11 11.23 3.39 -1.17
C ILE A 11 10.27 3.85 -2.27
N VAL A 12 9.79 2.93 -3.11
CA VAL A 12 8.81 3.23 -4.15
C VAL A 12 7.43 3.34 -3.54
N VAL A 13 6.92 4.57 -3.44
CA VAL A 13 5.60 4.88 -2.88
C VAL A 13 4.60 5.05 -4.02
N SER A 14 3.50 4.31 -3.96
CA SER A 14 2.42 4.40 -4.95
C SER A 14 1.07 4.70 -4.30
N SER A 15 0.05 4.85 -5.13
CA SER A 15 -1.33 5.00 -4.70
C SER A 15 -2.31 4.64 -5.80
N LYS A 16 -3.58 4.58 -5.42
CA LYS A 16 -4.68 4.47 -6.38
C LYS A 16 -4.87 5.78 -7.13
N ILE A 17 -5.51 5.69 -8.31
CA ILE A 17 -5.73 6.84 -9.20
C ILE A 17 -6.68 7.90 -8.65
N ASP A 18 -7.49 7.57 -7.64
CA ASP A 18 -8.40 8.51 -7.00
C ASP A 18 -7.68 9.61 -6.20
N THR A 19 -8.40 10.71 -5.94
CA THR A 19 -7.87 11.89 -5.25
C THR A 19 -7.42 11.58 -3.81
N GLU A 20 -8.10 10.67 -3.11
CA GLU A 20 -7.67 10.28 -1.77
C GLU A 20 -6.33 9.55 -1.83
N GLY A 21 -6.18 8.64 -2.80
CA GLY A 21 -4.92 7.95 -3.07
C GLY A 21 -3.74 8.90 -3.26
N SER A 22 -3.88 9.96 -4.06
CA SER A 22 -2.79 10.93 -4.26
C SER A 22 -2.49 11.73 -2.99
N VAL A 23 -3.51 12.18 -2.25
CA VAL A 23 -3.32 12.92 -0.99
C VAL A 23 -2.62 12.08 0.06
N LEU A 24 -3.07 10.85 0.29
CA LEU A 24 -2.50 9.97 1.30
C LEU A 24 -1.09 9.50 0.91
N GLY A 25 -0.87 9.21 -0.37
CA GLY A 25 0.44 8.83 -0.87
C GLY A 25 1.46 9.96 -0.72
N GLU A 26 1.07 11.20 -1.00
CA GLU A 26 1.92 12.37 -0.79
C GLU A 26 2.26 12.59 0.69
N LEU A 27 1.30 12.36 1.60
CA LEU A 27 1.58 12.40 3.05
C LEU A 27 2.62 11.35 3.48
N ILE A 28 2.57 10.15 2.88
CA ILE A 28 3.56 9.09 3.13
C ILE A 28 4.94 9.53 2.63
N ILE A 29 5.04 10.01 1.40
CA ILE A 29 6.29 10.52 0.80
C ILE A 29 6.90 11.58 1.70
N GLN A 30 6.15 12.64 2.01
CA GLN A 30 6.64 13.73 2.87
C GLN A 30 7.07 13.24 4.25
N THR A 31 6.40 12.23 4.81
CA THR A 31 6.76 11.67 6.12
C THR A 31 8.09 10.91 6.04
N LEU A 32 8.29 10.09 5.00
CA LEU A 32 9.53 9.34 4.79
C LEU A 32 10.71 10.29 4.54
N GLU A 33 10.55 11.26 3.65
CA GLU A 33 11.59 12.22 3.30
C GLU A 33 12.00 13.09 4.50
N ARG A 34 11.04 13.53 5.33
CA ARG A 34 11.32 14.27 6.58
C ARG A 34 12.14 13.47 7.59
N ASN A 35 12.13 12.14 7.50
CA ASN A 35 12.92 11.24 8.33
C ASN A 35 14.21 10.76 7.63
N GLY A 36 14.58 11.37 6.49
CA GLY A 36 15.81 11.05 5.76
C GLY A 36 15.75 9.73 4.99
N ILE A 37 14.55 9.17 4.77
CA ILE A 37 14.35 7.98 3.96
C ILE A 37 14.10 8.42 2.51
N PRO A 38 14.95 8.05 1.55
CA PRO A 38 14.74 8.41 0.15
C PRO A 38 13.50 7.69 -0.42
N THR A 39 12.76 8.37 -1.28
CA THR A 39 11.54 7.86 -1.90
C THR A 39 11.54 8.03 -3.41
N GLU A 40 10.87 7.13 -4.11
CA GLU A 40 10.48 7.27 -5.52
C GLU A 40 8.96 7.45 -5.57
N ASP A 41 8.51 8.56 -6.16
CA ASP A 41 7.09 8.85 -6.37
C ASP A 41 6.56 8.07 -7.58
N ARG A 42 5.61 7.17 -7.32
CA ARG A 42 4.83 6.45 -8.32
C ARG A 42 3.33 6.51 -8.00
N LEU A 43 2.85 7.66 -7.54
CA LEU A 43 1.46 7.89 -7.17
C LEU A 43 0.50 7.72 -8.36
N GLN A 44 -0.77 7.44 -8.05
CA GLN A 44 -1.87 7.33 -9.01
C GLN A 44 -1.67 6.27 -10.12
N LEU A 45 -1.03 5.15 -9.78
CA LEU A 45 -0.66 4.10 -10.73
C LEU A 45 -1.87 3.40 -11.39
N GLY A 46 -3.00 3.31 -10.69
CA GLY A 46 -4.22 2.70 -11.24
C GLY A 46 -5.26 2.35 -10.18
N GLY A 47 -6.19 1.44 -10.49
CA GLY A 47 -7.14 0.90 -9.50
C GLY A 47 -6.50 -0.12 -8.55
N SER A 48 -7.23 -0.56 -7.52
CA SER A 48 -6.73 -1.46 -6.46
C SER A 48 -5.98 -2.69 -7.00
N CYS A 49 -6.50 -3.36 -8.04
CA CYS A 49 -5.86 -4.55 -8.60
C CYS A 49 -4.51 -4.26 -9.27
N VAL A 50 -4.35 -3.09 -9.89
CA VAL A 50 -3.10 -2.68 -10.55
C VAL A 50 -2.03 -2.44 -9.50
N VAL A 51 -2.34 -1.63 -8.48
CA VAL A 51 -1.39 -1.29 -7.41
C VAL A 51 -1.04 -2.53 -6.59
N ARG A 52 -2.02 -3.40 -6.29
CA ARG A 52 -1.77 -4.67 -5.60
C ARG A 52 -0.84 -5.60 -6.38
N SER A 53 -1.01 -5.68 -7.70
CA SER A 53 -0.14 -6.49 -8.55
C SER A 53 1.28 -5.95 -8.58
N ALA A 54 1.44 -4.62 -8.67
CA ALA A 54 2.75 -3.97 -8.59
C ALA A 54 3.44 -4.21 -7.24
N LEU A 55 2.70 -4.13 -6.12
CA LEU A 55 3.20 -4.48 -4.79
C LEU A 55 3.69 -5.94 -4.73
N GLN A 56 2.88 -6.88 -5.25
CA GLN A 56 3.26 -8.31 -5.26
C GLN A 56 4.45 -8.62 -6.17
N ALA A 57 4.63 -7.84 -7.24
CA ALA A 57 5.76 -7.96 -8.16
C ALA A 57 7.06 -7.31 -7.63
N GLY A 58 7.00 -6.54 -6.54
CA GLY A 58 8.14 -5.76 -6.03
C GLY A 58 8.43 -4.50 -6.85
N GLU A 59 7.45 -4.03 -7.63
CA GLU A 59 7.50 -2.78 -8.39
C GLU A 59 7.10 -1.54 -7.57
N VAL A 60 6.45 -1.77 -6.44
CA VAL A 60 6.00 -0.78 -5.45
C VAL A 60 6.30 -1.39 -4.08
N ASP A 61 6.80 -0.59 -3.15
CA ASP A 61 7.11 -1.05 -1.80
C ASP A 61 5.97 -0.75 -0.81
N LEU A 62 5.26 0.36 -1.02
CA LEU A 62 4.23 0.84 -0.12
C LEU A 62 3.13 1.61 -0.87
N TYR A 63 1.88 1.42 -0.46
CA TYR A 63 0.75 2.25 -0.90
C TYR A 63 -0.37 2.27 0.15
N PRO A 64 -1.19 3.33 0.22
CA PRO A 64 -2.37 3.36 1.06
C PRO A 64 -3.48 2.48 0.48
N GLU A 65 -4.09 1.65 1.32
CA GLU A 65 -5.12 0.70 0.91
C GLU A 65 -6.18 0.59 2.01
N TYR A 66 -7.42 0.40 1.61
CA TYR A 66 -8.53 0.22 2.54
C TYR A 66 -8.54 -1.20 3.07
N THR A 67 -8.52 -1.32 4.38
CA THR A 67 -8.70 -2.56 5.13
C THR A 67 -9.83 -3.48 4.58
N GLY A 68 -10.98 -2.91 4.20
CA GLY A 68 -12.13 -3.65 3.65
C GLY A 68 -11.87 -4.37 2.32
N ASN A 69 -10.90 -3.91 1.50
CA ASN A 69 -10.57 -4.60 0.25
C ASN A 69 -9.92 -5.98 0.47
N GLY A 70 -9.44 -6.25 1.69
CA GLY A 70 -8.98 -7.58 2.09
C GLY A 70 -10.07 -8.65 1.89
N ALA A 71 -11.35 -8.29 2.00
CA ALA A 71 -12.45 -9.21 1.74
C ALA A 71 -12.40 -9.81 0.33
N PHE A 72 -12.00 -9.02 -0.66
CA PHE A 72 -11.86 -9.46 -2.05
C PHE A 72 -10.51 -10.13 -2.30
N PHE A 73 -9.43 -9.65 -1.68
CA PHE A 73 -8.09 -10.21 -1.87
C PHE A 73 -7.94 -11.63 -1.31
N PHE A 74 -8.69 -11.96 -0.27
CA PHE A 74 -8.60 -13.26 0.43
C PHE A 74 -9.84 -14.14 0.23
N ASP A 75 -10.77 -13.75 -0.64
CA ASP A 75 -12.02 -14.49 -0.87
C ASP A 75 -12.83 -14.71 0.43
N MET A 76 -13.03 -13.62 1.17
CA MET A 76 -13.64 -13.59 2.51
C MET A 76 -14.82 -12.62 2.58
N THR A 77 -15.54 -12.38 1.48
CA THR A 77 -16.61 -11.35 1.40
C THR A 77 -17.74 -11.55 2.42
N ASP A 78 -18.01 -12.80 2.81
CA ASP A 78 -19.06 -13.12 3.78
C ASP A 78 -18.57 -13.14 5.24
N SER A 79 -17.27 -12.85 5.45
CA SER A 79 -16.70 -12.91 6.79
C SER A 79 -17.12 -11.70 7.63
N PRO A 80 -17.65 -11.91 8.85
CA PRO A 80 -17.99 -10.79 9.74
C PRO A 80 -16.76 -10.04 10.24
N VAL A 81 -15.55 -10.54 9.98
CA VAL A 81 -14.28 -9.92 10.39
C VAL A 81 -14.15 -8.48 9.88
N TRP A 82 -14.71 -8.19 8.70
CA TRP A 82 -14.63 -6.89 8.05
C TRP A 82 -15.54 -5.83 8.66
N ASN A 83 -16.45 -6.22 9.56
CA ASN A 83 -17.40 -5.32 10.22
C ASN A 83 -16.86 -4.73 11.54
N SER A 84 -15.62 -5.07 11.92
CA SER A 84 -14.96 -4.55 13.13
C SER A 84 -13.56 -4.07 12.78
N ALA A 85 -13.32 -2.77 12.93
CA ALA A 85 -12.01 -2.16 12.69
C ALA A 85 -10.91 -2.83 13.54
N GLU A 86 -11.20 -3.12 14.81
CA GLU A 86 -10.27 -3.80 15.72
C GLU A 86 -9.90 -5.19 15.18
N ASN A 87 -10.89 -5.96 14.72
CA ASN A 87 -10.64 -7.29 14.17
C ASN A 87 -9.81 -7.26 12.89
N VAL A 88 -10.02 -6.26 12.02
CA VAL A 88 -9.27 -6.15 10.76
C VAL A 88 -7.82 -5.72 11.03
N VAL A 89 -7.60 -4.72 11.88
CA VAL A 89 -6.26 -4.23 12.22
C VAL A 89 -5.41 -5.33 12.88
N ASN A 90 -5.98 -6.06 13.84
CA ASN A 90 -5.27 -7.14 14.55
C ASN A 90 -4.85 -8.29 13.64
N ARG A 91 -5.55 -8.49 12.52
CA ARG A 91 -5.28 -9.59 11.59
C ARG A 91 -4.08 -9.32 10.68
N ARG A 92 -3.55 -8.10 10.63
CA ARG A 92 -2.43 -7.66 9.76
C ARG A 92 -2.61 -8.13 8.31
N LEU A 93 -3.86 -8.31 7.86
CA LEU A 93 -4.17 -8.90 6.55
C LEU A 93 -3.87 -7.94 5.41
N ALA A 94 -3.68 -6.67 5.72
CA ALA A 94 -3.43 -5.64 4.74
C ALA A 94 -2.19 -4.88 5.19
N LEU A 95 -1.10 -5.04 4.43
CA LEU A 95 0.01 -4.09 4.39
C LEU A 95 -0.55 -2.81 3.74
N ALA A 96 -1.36 -2.08 4.50
CA ALA A 96 -2.33 -1.12 4.01
C ALA A 96 -2.53 -0.10 5.13
N ILE A 97 -2.00 1.09 4.90
CA ILE A 97 -2.27 2.25 5.75
C ILE A 97 -3.58 2.82 5.20
N VAL A 98 -4.69 2.49 5.87
CA VAL A 98 -6.01 3.18 6.01
C VAL A 98 -7.14 2.19 6.34
#